data_AF-A0A382MKK4-F1
#
_entry.id   AF-A0A382MKK4-F1
#
_cell.length_a   1.000
_cell.length_b   1.000
_cell.length_c   1.000
_cell.angle_alpha   90.00
_cell.angle_beta   90.00
_cell.angle_gamma   90.00
#
_symmetry.space_group_name_H-M   'P 1'
#
loop_
_entity.id
_entity.type
_entity.pdbx_description
1 polymer ?
#
loop_
_entity_poly.entity_id
_entity_poly.type
_entity_poly.pdbx_seq_one_letter_code
_entity_poly.pdbx_strand_id
1 'polypeptide(L)'
;MLNKILISFVILLLFFSANADELKLNPEHPGEYTVVKGDTLWDISARFLKQPWRWQEIWGVNPQIKNPHLIYPGDVVSLSFKDGRPVLNLERAGQVTVGRNVKLSPTIRSSENIEAIPAIPIDAIQQFLVWPIILEEDEMDNWPYVVSSYDGHLVASVNNKIYIRGLPEDSNIKEYSIYRKGPAYKNVK
;
A
#
# COMPACT_ATOMS: atom_id res chain seq x y z
N MET A 1 12.35 -77.68 -7.95
CA MET A 1 11.68 -76.75 -8.89
C MET A 1 10.39 -76.12 -8.31
N LEU A 2 9.77 -76.73 -7.29
CA LEU A 2 8.54 -76.25 -6.66
C LEU A 2 8.68 -74.88 -5.93
N ASN A 3 9.81 -74.62 -5.27
CA ASN A 3 10.01 -73.38 -4.50
C ASN A 3 10.08 -72.11 -5.37
N LYS A 4 10.45 -72.23 -6.66
CA LYS A 4 10.52 -71.09 -7.59
C LYS A 4 9.13 -70.67 -8.10
N ILE A 5 8.21 -71.63 -8.24
CA ILE A 5 6.82 -71.38 -8.66
C ILE A 5 6.03 -70.72 -7.53
N LEU A 6 6.27 -71.15 -6.28
CA LEU A 6 5.64 -70.58 -5.09
C LEU A 6 6.03 -69.11 -4.87
N ILE A 7 7.30 -68.74 -5.09
CA ILE A 7 7.77 -67.35 -5.00
C ILE A 7 7.15 -66.49 -6.11
N SER A 8 7.03 -67.02 -7.33
CA SER A 8 6.39 -66.30 -8.45
C SER A 8 4.91 -66.03 -8.20
N PHE A 9 4.21 -66.94 -7.53
CA PHE A 9 2.78 -66.79 -7.21
C PHE A 9 2.54 -65.76 -6.10
N VAL A 10 3.43 -65.70 -5.10
CA VAL A 10 3.39 -64.68 -4.03
C VAL A 10 3.69 -63.28 -4.58
N ILE A 11 4.63 -63.16 -5.52
CA ILE A 11 4.92 -61.89 -6.21
C ILE A 11 3.71 -61.45 -7.05
N LEU A 12 3.04 -62.38 -7.75
CA LEU A 12 1.83 -62.06 -8.52
C LEU A 12 0.65 -61.63 -7.64
N LEU A 13 0.50 -62.19 -6.44
CA LEU A 13 -0.52 -61.78 -5.47
C LEU A 13 -0.27 -60.38 -4.89
N LEU A 14 1.00 -59.98 -4.73
CA LEU A 14 1.37 -58.63 -4.24
C LEU A 14 1.07 -57.52 -5.26
N PHE A 15 0.97 -57.83 -6.56
CA PHE A 15 0.59 -56.87 -7.60
C PHE A 15 -0.92 -56.65 -7.75
N PHE A 16 -1.76 -57.48 -7.11
CA PHE A 16 -3.22 -57.42 -7.30
C PHE A 16 -3.95 -56.41 -6.38
N SER A 17 -3.23 -55.75 -5.48
CA SER A 17 -3.82 -54.79 -4.52
C SER A 17 -3.35 -53.36 -4.76
N ALA A 18 -3.50 -52.87 -5.99
CA ALA A 18 -3.48 -51.43 -6.27
C ALA A 18 -4.92 -50.93 -6.37
N ASN A 19 -5.59 -50.77 -5.23
CA ASN A 19 -6.85 -50.01 -5.19
C ASN A 19 -6.50 -48.54 -5.35
N ALA A 20 -6.72 -47.98 -6.53
CA ALA A 20 -6.69 -46.54 -6.73
C ALA A 20 -7.88 -45.94 -5.96
N ASP A 21 -7.61 -45.18 -4.89
CA ASP A 21 -8.66 -44.49 -4.13
C ASP A 21 -9.27 -43.40 -5.03
N GLU A 22 -10.46 -43.67 -5.55
CA GLU A 22 -11.19 -42.79 -6.45
C GLU A 22 -11.53 -41.46 -5.77
N LEU A 23 -11.41 -40.34 -6.48
CA LEU A 23 -11.80 -39.02 -5.98
C LEU A 23 -13.31 -39.01 -5.69
N LYS A 24 -13.69 -38.91 -4.42
CA LYS A 24 -15.10 -38.89 -4.00
C LYS A 24 -15.63 -37.46 -3.94
N LEU A 25 -16.52 -37.12 -4.87
CA LEU A 25 -17.28 -35.88 -4.85
C LEU A 25 -18.32 -35.89 -3.72
N ASN A 26 -18.60 -34.71 -3.18
CA ASN A 26 -19.74 -34.52 -2.29
C ASN A 26 -21.03 -34.56 -3.12
N PRO A 27 -22.01 -35.45 -2.86
CA PRO A 27 -23.25 -35.51 -3.64
C PRO A 27 -24.05 -34.20 -3.61
N GLU A 28 -23.90 -33.41 -2.55
CA GLU A 28 -24.55 -32.11 -2.36
C GLU A 28 -23.58 -30.95 -2.66
N HIS A 29 -22.61 -31.15 -3.57
CA HIS A 29 -21.69 -30.07 -3.90
C HIS A 29 -22.42 -28.91 -4.60
N PRO A 30 -22.06 -27.66 -4.31
CA PRO A 30 -22.57 -26.53 -5.10
C PRO A 30 -22.03 -26.60 -6.53
N GLY A 31 -22.70 -25.95 -7.48
CA GLY A 31 -22.18 -25.79 -8.85
C GLY A 31 -21.02 -24.77 -8.90
N GLU A 32 -21.18 -23.68 -8.14
CA GLU A 32 -20.20 -22.61 -8.00
C GLU A 32 -20.19 -22.08 -6.56
N TYR A 33 -19.04 -21.55 -6.13
CA TYR A 33 -18.87 -20.95 -4.81
C TYR A 33 -18.09 -19.65 -4.93
N THR A 34 -18.63 -18.56 -4.37
CA THR A 34 -17.93 -17.28 -4.30
C THR A 34 -17.07 -17.22 -3.04
N VAL A 35 -15.78 -17.00 -3.22
CA VAL A 35 -14.79 -16.90 -2.14
C VAL A 35 -15.10 -15.69 -1.25
N VAL A 36 -15.15 -15.91 0.06
CA VAL A 36 -15.34 -14.86 1.06
C VAL A 36 -14.04 -14.67 1.86
N LYS A 37 -13.90 -13.50 2.51
CA LYS A 37 -12.75 -13.20 3.36
C LYS A 37 -12.61 -14.25 4.46
N GLY A 38 -11.47 -14.93 4.50
CA GLY A 38 -11.13 -15.97 5.47
C GLY A 38 -11.19 -17.39 4.91
N ASP A 39 -11.74 -17.59 3.70
CA ASP A 39 -11.76 -18.91 3.07
C ASP A 39 -10.36 -19.34 2.63
N THR A 40 -10.07 -20.64 2.78
CA THR A 40 -8.92 -21.28 2.15
C THR A 40 -9.36 -22.25 1.06
N LEU A 41 -8.44 -22.60 0.15
CA LEU A 41 -8.73 -23.60 -0.89
C LEU A 41 -9.12 -24.96 -0.30
N TRP A 42 -8.60 -25.29 0.88
CA TRP A 42 -8.97 -26.50 1.61
C TRP A 42 -10.43 -26.43 2.10
N ASP A 43 -10.84 -25.31 2.71
CA ASP A 43 -12.23 -25.10 3.18
C ASP A 43 -13.22 -25.13 2.02
N ILE A 44 -12.87 -24.49 0.90
CA ILE A 44 -13.69 -24.49 -0.30
C ILE A 44 -13.81 -25.90 -0.87
N SER A 45 -12.70 -26.63 -0.93
CA SER A 45 -12.68 -28.00 -1.44
C SER A 45 -13.50 -28.96 -0.58
N ALA A 46 -13.64 -28.69 0.73
CA ALA A 46 -14.54 -29.45 1.59
C ALA A 46 -16.03 -29.34 1.19
N ARG A 47 -16.40 -28.33 0.41
CA ARG A 47 -17.76 -28.21 -0.14
C ARG A 47 -17.96 -29.10 -1.37
N PHE A 48 -16.91 -29.29 -2.18
CA PHE A 48 -16.98 -30.04 -3.43
C PHE A 48 -16.58 -31.52 -3.29
N LEU A 49 -15.65 -31.83 -2.39
CA LEU A 49 -15.08 -33.14 -2.16
C LEU A 49 -15.52 -33.71 -0.81
N LYS A 50 -15.66 -35.04 -0.72
CA LYS A 50 -15.73 -35.73 0.58
C LYS A 50 -14.40 -35.74 1.33
N GLN A 51 -13.28 -35.63 0.60
CA GLN A 51 -11.92 -35.64 1.14
C GLN A 51 -11.24 -34.30 0.80
N PRO A 52 -11.37 -33.27 1.66
CA PRO A 52 -10.92 -31.91 1.34
C PRO A 52 -9.43 -31.80 1.03
N TRP A 53 -8.57 -32.61 1.66
CA TRP A 53 -7.12 -32.60 1.47
C TRP A 53 -6.66 -33.02 0.07
N ARG A 54 -7.52 -33.66 -0.73
CA ARG A 54 -7.23 -34.08 -2.11
C ARG A 54 -7.42 -32.96 -3.13
N TRP A 55 -7.65 -31.74 -2.67
CA TRP A 55 -7.81 -30.57 -3.54
C TRP A 55 -6.65 -30.38 -4.53
N GLN A 56 -5.43 -30.79 -4.16
CA GLN A 56 -4.23 -30.71 -5.02
C GLN A 56 -4.38 -31.52 -6.31
N GLU A 57 -5.13 -32.63 -6.27
CA GLU A 57 -5.35 -33.51 -7.43
C GLU A 57 -6.29 -32.86 -8.47
N ILE A 58 -7.24 -32.04 -8.01
CA ILE A 58 -8.26 -31.41 -8.86
C ILE A 58 -7.93 -29.96 -9.25
N TRP A 59 -6.93 -29.34 -8.61
CA TRP A 59 -6.51 -27.96 -8.87
C TRP A 59 -5.63 -27.77 -10.11
N GLY A 60 -5.02 -28.85 -10.62
CA GLY A 60 -3.95 -28.82 -11.63
C GLY A 60 -4.29 -28.16 -12.98
N VAL A 61 -5.54 -27.75 -13.20
CA VAL A 61 -5.99 -27.04 -14.41
C VAL A 61 -5.85 -25.52 -14.34
N ASN A 62 -5.38 -24.95 -13.23
CA ASN A 62 -5.20 -23.50 -13.06
C ASN A 62 -3.72 -23.05 -13.10
N PRO A 63 -2.98 -23.25 -14.23
CA PRO A 63 -1.58 -22.84 -14.32
C PRO A 63 -1.38 -21.32 -14.22
N GLN A 64 -2.45 -20.53 -14.43
CA GLN A 64 -2.44 -19.08 -14.23
C GLN A 64 -2.20 -18.68 -12.76
N ILE A 65 -2.42 -19.59 -11.81
CA ILE A 65 -2.23 -19.34 -10.37
C ILE A 65 -1.02 -20.12 -9.89
N LYS A 66 0.14 -19.46 -9.85
CA LYS A 66 1.42 -20.07 -9.42
C LYS A 66 1.38 -20.57 -7.97
N ASN A 67 0.66 -19.86 -7.10
CA ASN A 67 0.48 -20.25 -5.70
C ASN A 67 -1.01 -20.51 -5.45
N PRO A 68 -1.44 -21.78 -5.30
CA PRO A 68 -2.85 -22.16 -5.08
C PRO A 68 -3.50 -21.50 -3.87
N HIS A 69 -2.71 -20.99 -2.90
CA HIS A 69 -3.23 -20.28 -1.74
C HIS A 69 -3.63 -18.82 -2.04
N LEU A 70 -3.30 -18.27 -3.21
CA LEU A 70 -3.63 -16.89 -3.62
C LEU A 70 -5.05 -16.80 -4.20
N ILE A 71 -6.03 -17.23 -3.42
CA ILE A 71 -7.44 -16.96 -3.66
C ILE A 71 -7.83 -15.65 -2.96
N TYR A 72 -8.70 -14.86 -3.56
CA TYR A 72 -9.12 -13.58 -2.98
C TYR A 72 -10.65 -13.50 -2.92
N PRO A 73 -11.20 -12.74 -1.97
CA PRO A 73 -12.64 -12.55 -1.89
C PRO A 73 -13.23 -12.05 -3.21
N GLY A 74 -14.33 -12.67 -3.65
CA GLY A 74 -15.01 -12.38 -4.90
C GLY A 74 -14.67 -13.33 -6.05
N ASP A 75 -13.68 -14.21 -5.92
CA ASP A 75 -13.48 -15.28 -6.90
C ASP A 75 -14.64 -16.25 -6.95
N VAL A 76 -14.82 -16.86 -8.10
CA VAL A 76 -15.78 -17.96 -8.26
C VAL A 76 -15.02 -19.25 -8.52
N VAL A 77 -15.17 -20.20 -7.60
CA VAL A 77 -14.66 -21.57 -7.75
C VAL A 77 -15.81 -22.46 -8.24
N SER A 78 -15.60 -23.17 -9.34
CA SER A 78 -16.59 -24.09 -9.91
C SER A 78 -15.98 -25.46 -10.16
N LEU A 79 -16.81 -26.50 -10.06
CA LEU A 79 -16.42 -27.87 -10.40
C LEU A 79 -16.79 -28.14 -11.87
N SER A 80 -15.82 -28.56 -12.69
CA SER A 80 -16.07 -29.09 -14.02
C SER A 80 -15.42 -30.45 -14.21
N PHE A 81 -15.73 -31.10 -15.33
CA PHE A 81 -15.14 -32.38 -15.69
C PHE A 81 -14.29 -32.21 -16.95
N LYS A 82 -13.03 -32.59 -16.87
CA LYS A 82 -12.11 -32.62 -17.99
C LYS A 82 -11.64 -34.06 -18.20
N ASP A 83 -11.92 -34.61 -19.37
CA ASP A 83 -11.59 -36.00 -19.72
C ASP A 83 -12.14 -37.02 -18.69
N GLY A 84 -13.34 -36.76 -18.17
CA GLY A 84 -14.00 -37.59 -17.14
C GLY A 84 -13.47 -37.41 -15.72
N ARG A 85 -12.47 -36.56 -15.49
CA ARG A 85 -11.93 -36.27 -14.16
C ARG A 85 -12.48 -34.95 -13.59
N PRO A 86 -12.83 -34.90 -12.30
CA PRO A 86 -13.27 -33.65 -11.67
C PRO A 86 -12.09 -32.69 -11.53
N VAL A 87 -12.32 -31.42 -11.87
CA VAL A 87 -11.34 -30.34 -11.76
C VAL A 87 -12.00 -29.08 -11.20
N LEU A 88 -11.28 -28.33 -10.37
CA LEU A 88 -11.73 -27.01 -9.91
C LEU A 88 -11.24 -25.95 -10.88
N ASN A 89 -12.14 -25.10 -11.35
CA ASN A 89 -11.79 -23.89 -12.09
C ASN A 89 -11.95 -22.70 -11.17
N LEU A 90 -10.98 -21.79 -11.21
CA LEU A 90 -11.09 -20.50 -10.54
C LEU A 90 -11.27 -19.39 -11.58
N GLU A 91 -12.38 -18.67 -11.50
CA GLU A 91 -12.61 -17.42 -12.22
C GLU A 91 -12.28 -16.24 -11.28
N ARG A 92 -11.29 -15.43 -11.69
CA ARG A 92 -10.79 -14.31 -10.92
C ARG A 92 -11.78 -13.15 -10.93
N ALA A 93 -12.09 -12.60 -9.77
CA ALA A 93 -12.91 -11.39 -9.67
C ALA A 93 -12.35 -10.26 -10.56
N GLY A 94 -13.11 -9.84 -11.59
CA GLY A 94 -12.74 -8.75 -12.49
C GLY A 94 -11.94 -9.14 -13.73
N GLN A 95 -11.60 -10.42 -13.92
CA GLN A 95 -11.03 -10.90 -15.18
C GLN A 95 -12.18 -11.09 -16.18
N VAL A 96 -12.18 -10.29 -17.25
CA VAL A 96 -13.21 -10.33 -18.30
C VAL A 96 -13.04 -11.61 -19.09
N THR A 97 -13.80 -12.65 -18.75
CA THR A 97 -14.01 -13.80 -19.64
C THR A 97 -14.85 -13.29 -20.82
N VAL A 98 -14.27 -13.28 -22.02
CA VAL A 98 -14.91 -12.80 -23.26
C VAL A 98 -16.28 -13.45 -23.40
N GLY A 99 -17.35 -12.66 -23.27
CA GLY A 99 -18.74 -13.12 -23.46
C GLY A 99 -19.69 -12.97 -22.27
N ARG A 100 -19.25 -12.57 -21.07
CA ARG A 100 -20.15 -12.34 -19.92
C ARG A 100 -20.49 -10.86 -19.75
N ASN A 101 -21.79 -10.55 -19.58
CA ASN A 101 -22.26 -9.22 -19.15
C ASN A 101 -21.69 -8.90 -17.77
N VAL A 102 -20.66 -8.06 -17.70
CA VAL A 102 -20.10 -7.59 -16.42
C VAL A 102 -20.99 -6.49 -15.87
N LYS A 103 -21.70 -6.77 -14.78
CA LYS A 103 -22.43 -5.75 -14.01
C LYS A 103 -21.42 -4.84 -13.33
N LEU A 104 -21.16 -3.69 -13.93
CA LEU A 104 -20.33 -2.65 -13.33
C LEU A 104 -21.03 -2.12 -12.08
N SER A 105 -20.33 -2.17 -10.94
CA SER A 105 -20.75 -1.53 -9.70
C SER A 105 -19.55 -0.78 -9.11
N PRO A 106 -19.78 0.29 -8.32
CA PRO A 106 -18.68 1.03 -7.71
C PRO A 106 -17.90 0.14 -6.75
N THR A 107 -16.59 0.04 -6.94
CA THR A 107 -15.67 -0.70 -6.07
C THR A 107 -14.57 0.22 -5.59
N ILE A 108 -14.29 0.20 -4.29
CA ILE A 108 -13.14 0.89 -3.69
C ILE A 108 -11.85 0.28 -4.23
N ARG A 109 -10.97 1.12 -4.79
CA ARG A 109 -9.61 0.76 -5.16
C ARG A 109 -8.65 1.44 -4.18
N SER A 110 -7.92 0.65 -3.40
CA SER A 110 -6.79 1.13 -2.61
C SER A 110 -5.50 0.82 -3.36
N SER A 111 -4.77 1.85 -3.74
CA SER A 111 -3.36 1.74 -4.15
C SER A 111 -2.50 2.23 -3.00
N GLU A 112 -1.45 1.48 -2.66
CA GLU A 112 -0.39 2.02 -1.81
C GLU A 112 0.28 3.16 -2.59
N ASN A 113 0.32 4.35 -2.00
CA ASN A 113 0.98 5.49 -2.60
C ASN A 113 2.50 5.28 -2.46
N ILE A 114 3.13 4.84 -3.54
CA ILE A 114 4.58 4.57 -3.60
C ILE A 114 5.38 5.87 -3.84
N GLU A 115 4.70 6.99 -4.14
CA GLU A 115 5.37 8.26 -4.37
C GLU A 115 5.82 8.89 -3.05
N ALA A 116 7.05 9.42 -3.07
CA ALA A 116 7.59 10.20 -1.97
C ALA A 116 6.71 11.44 -1.74
N ILE A 117 6.53 11.81 -0.48
CA ILE A 117 5.82 13.04 -0.12
C ILE A 117 6.59 14.21 -0.78
N PRO A 118 5.97 15.00 -1.67
CA PRO A 118 6.65 16.10 -2.33
C PRO A 118 7.07 17.13 -1.30
N ALA A 119 8.23 17.75 -1.52
CA ALA A 119 8.66 18.88 -0.71
C ALA A 119 7.62 20.00 -0.79
N ILE A 120 7.40 20.69 0.32
CA ILE A 120 6.51 21.85 0.37
C ILE A 120 7.11 22.92 -0.55
N PRO A 121 6.36 23.42 -1.55
CA PRO A 121 6.90 24.38 -2.50
C PRO A 121 7.10 25.75 -1.83
N ILE A 122 8.17 26.46 -2.22
CA ILE A 122 8.66 27.66 -1.53
C ILE A 122 7.66 28.81 -1.58
N ASP A 123 6.91 28.92 -2.68
CA ASP A 123 5.84 29.91 -2.91
C ASP A 123 4.67 29.73 -1.92
N ALA A 124 4.31 28.49 -1.59
CA ALA A 124 3.27 28.19 -0.63
C ALA A 124 3.62 28.64 0.79
N ILE A 125 4.92 28.65 1.13
CA ILE A 125 5.39 29.07 2.46
C ILE A 125 5.91 30.50 2.52
N GLN A 126 6.10 31.19 1.39
CA GLN A 126 6.74 32.50 1.33
C GLN A 126 6.07 33.55 2.23
N GLN A 127 4.73 33.56 2.30
CA GLN A 127 3.97 34.48 3.15
C GLN A 127 4.11 34.18 4.66
N PHE A 128 4.54 32.96 5.02
CA PHE A 128 4.76 32.52 6.39
C PHE A 128 6.23 32.58 6.80
N LEU A 129 7.14 32.75 5.83
CA LEU A 129 8.56 33.00 6.06
C LEU A 129 8.75 34.46 6.52
N VAL A 130 8.37 34.73 7.76
CA VAL A 130 9.01 35.82 8.52
C VAL A 130 10.46 35.38 8.71
N TRP A 131 11.43 36.27 8.51
CA TRP A 131 12.84 36.00 8.81
C TRP A 131 13.19 36.61 10.19
N PRO A 132 12.68 36.06 11.31
CA PRO A 132 13.07 36.56 12.62
C PRO A 132 14.52 36.13 12.87
N ILE A 133 15.35 37.10 13.27
CA ILE A 133 16.68 36.80 13.81
C ILE A 133 16.49 36.57 15.32
N ILE A 134 17.01 35.45 15.81
CA ILE A 134 17.09 35.16 17.25
C ILE A 134 18.46 35.67 17.71
N LEU A 135 18.47 36.53 18.71
CA LEU A 135 19.65 37.18 19.25
C LEU A 135 19.67 37.02 20.76
N GLU A 136 20.85 37.16 21.35
CA GLU A 136 21.01 37.30 22.81
C GLU A 136 20.55 38.70 23.26
N GLU A 137 20.40 38.89 24.58
CA GLU A 137 19.70 40.08 25.11
C GLU A 137 20.43 41.40 24.84
N ASP A 138 21.76 41.34 24.80
CA ASP A 138 22.71 42.46 24.75
C ASP A 138 23.27 42.73 23.34
N GLU A 139 23.14 41.78 22.40
CA GLU A 139 23.67 41.95 21.04
C GLU A 139 23.10 43.18 20.33
N MET A 140 21.83 43.51 20.60
CA MET A 140 21.13 44.62 19.95
C MET A 140 21.42 45.99 20.58
N ASP A 141 22.03 46.05 21.77
CA ASP A 141 22.23 47.31 22.51
C ASP A 141 23.22 48.24 21.81
N ASN A 142 24.16 47.67 21.06
CA ASN A 142 25.17 48.42 20.31
C ASN A 142 24.79 48.66 18.84
N TRP A 143 23.58 48.29 18.43
CA TRP A 143 23.16 48.43 17.04
C TRP A 143 22.86 49.88 16.66
N PRO A 144 23.07 50.27 15.39
CA PRO A 144 22.53 51.51 14.86
C PRO A 144 21.02 51.56 15.04
N TYR A 145 20.49 52.70 15.44
CA TYR A 145 19.06 52.86 15.71
C TYR A 145 18.46 54.04 14.94
N VAL A 146 17.17 53.92 14.64
CA VAL A 146 16.38 54.95 13.98
C VAL A 146 16.05 56.05 14.99
N VAL A 147 16.42 57.29 14.69
CA VAL A 147 16.19 58.45 15.58
C VAL A 147 14.88 59.15 15.25
N SER A 148 14.57 59.33 13.97
CA SER A 148 13.38 60.06 13.52
C SER A 148 13.05 59.77 12.05
N SER A 149 11.82 60.04 11.65
CA SER A 149 11.38 60.11 10.26
C SER A 149 11.33 61.57 9.78
N TYR A 150 11.54 61.78 8.49
CA TYR A 150 11.41 63.09 7.87
C TYR A 150 10.02 63.69 8.12
N ASP A 151 9.98 64.97 8.49
CA ASP A 151 8.77 65.74 8.81
C ASP A 151 8.04 65.33 10.11
N GLY A 152 8.69 64.56 10.99
CA GLY A 152 8.13 64.22 12.31
C GLY A 152 6.98 63.22 12.27
N HIS A 153 6.77 62.54 11.14
CA HIS A 153 5.76 61.50 11.01
C HIS A 153 6.06 60.31 11.93
N LEU A 154 5.03 59.84 12.64
CA LEU A 154 5.12 58.71 13.57
C LEU A 154 5.28 57.35 12.86
N VAL A 155 4.91 57.29 11.58
CA VAL A 155 5.02 56.09 10.73
C VAL A 155 5.75 56.45 9.45
N ALA A 156 6.85 55.75 9.18
CA ALA A 156 7.54 55.82 7.90
C ALA A 156 6.94 54.78 6.94
N SER A 157 6.67 55.19 5.70
CA SER A 157 6.21 54.31 4.62
C SER A 157 7.23 54.28 3.48
N VAL A 158 6.90 53.56 2.42
CA VAL A 158 7.68 53.50 1.18
C VAL A 158 7.94 54.93 0.67
N ASN A 159 9.18 55.20 0.25
CA ASN A 159 9.69 56.50 -0.20
C ASN A 159 9.85 57.60 0.86
N ASN A 160 9.78 57.27 2.16
CA ASN A 160 10.11 58.24 3.22
C ASN A 160 11.60 58.19 3.60
N LYS A 161 12.15 59.35 3.97
CA LYS A 161 13.50 59.45 4.53
C LYS A 161 13.45 59.19 6.04
N ILE A 162 14.43 58.43 6.55
CA ILE A 162 14.63 58.19 7.99
C ILE A 162 16.06 58.58 8.37
N TYR A 163 16.25 58.97 9.62
CA TYR A 163 17.54 59.33 10.18
C TYR A 163 18.00 58.24 11.14
N ILE A 164 19.22 57.75 10.94
CA ILE A 164 19.81 56.66 11.71
C ILE A 164 21.09 57.18 12.37
N ARG A 165 21.35 56.75 13.61
CA ARG A 165 22.60 57.05 14.33
C ARG A 165 23.41 55.77 14.55
N GLY A 166 24.73 55.87 14.42
CA GLY A 166 25.65 54.75 14.68
C GLY A 166 26.00 53.91 13.46
N LEU A 167 25.63 54.34 12.25
CA LEU A 167 26.06 53.65 11.02
C LEU A 167 27.55 53.88 10.76
N PRO A 168 28.31 52.84 10.37
CA PRO A 168 29.71 52.99 9.98
C PRO A 168 29.82 53.76 8.66
N GLU A 169 30.63 54.81 8.66
CA GLU A 169 30.80 55.73 7.51
C GLU A 169 31.43 55.05 6.28
N ASP A 170 32.12 53.93 6.47
CA ASP A 170 32.95 53.26 5.45
C ASP A 170 32.31 52.00 4.82
N SER A 171 30.98 51.90 4.89
CA SER A 171 30.25 50.74 4.40
C SER A 171 29.81 50.91 2.94
N ASN A 172 30.28 50.03 2.05
CA ASN A 172 29.73 49.87 0.69
C ASN A 172 28.28 49.33 0.67
N ILE A 173 27.65 49.21 1.83
CA ILE A 173 26.32 48.64 2.02
C ILE A 173 25.28 49.75 1.81
N LYS A 174 24.43 49.56 0.80
CA LYS A 174 23.35 50.51 0.44
C LYS A 174 21.98 50.09 0.94
N GLU A 175 21.85 48.87 1.44
CA GLU A 175 20.58 48.27 1.86
C GLU A 175 20.68 47.81 3.30
N TYR A 176 19.69 48.19 4.11
CA TYR A 176 19.60 47.84 5.52
C TYR A 176 18.20 47.29 5.81
N SER A 177 18.14 46.29 6.68
CA SER A 177 16.89 45.78 7.22
C SER A 177 16.61 46.39 8.59
N ILE A 178 15.38 46.83 8.81
CA ILE A 178 14.96 47.42 10.08
C ILE A 178 14.28 46.34 10.91
N TYR A 179 14.82 46.10 12.10
CA TYR A 179 14.27 45.13 13.05
C TYR A 179 13.68 45.83 14.26
N ARG A 180 12.69 45.19 14.88
CA ARG A 180 12.11 45.61 16.15
C ARG A 180 12.26 44.47 17.16
N LYS A 181 12.79 44.77 18.36
CA LYS A 181 12.88 43.81 19.45
C LYS A 181 11.50 43.25 19.76
N GLY A 182 11.35 41.95 19.59
CA GLY A 182 10.16 41.18 19.95
C GLY A 182 10.18 40.75 21.42
N PRO A 183 9.12 40.09 21.89
CA PRO A 183 9.14 39.43 23.19
C PRO A 183 10.23 38.34 23.22
N ALA A 184 10.88 38.18 24.38
CA ALA A 184 11.84 37.12 24.59
C ALA A 184 11.16 35.74 24.49
N TYR A 185 11.79 34.81 23.79
CA TYR A 185 11.36 33.41 23.76
C TYR A 185 11.65 32.78 25.12
N LYS A 186 10.58 32.51 25.88
CA LYS A 186 10.66 31.83 27.17
C LYS A 186 10.07 30.45 27.04
N ASN A 187 10.72 29.46 27.66
CA ASN A 187 10.12 28.14 27.81
C ASN A 187 8.95 28.28 28.80
N VAL A 188 7.74 28.05 28.33
CA VAL A 188 6.53 28.07 29.14
C VAL A 188 6.41 26.70 29.81
N LYS A 189 7.19 26.49 30.88
CA LYS A 189 7.05 25.36 31.79
C LYS A 189 6.39 25.79 33.08
#